data_AF-A0A7R5L5J6-F1
#
_entry.id   AF-A0A7R5L5J6-F1
#
_cell.length_a   1.000
_cell.length_b   1.000
_cell.length_c   1.000
_cell.angle_alpha   90.00
_cell.angle_beta   90.00
_cell.angle_gamma   90.00
#
_symmetry.space_group_name_H-M   'P 1'
#
loop_
_entity.id
_entity.type
_entity.pdbx_description
1 polymer ?
#
loop_
_entity_poly.entity_id
_entity_poly.type
_entity_poly.pdbx_seq_one_letter_code
_entity_poly.pdbx_strand_id
1 'polypeptide(L)'
;MRLLGAFLRLLVAGTLGAPPAPAPEERGTASAESPVLTFREIWNRSFCRPLEQLVDVTNEFPNEVEYIFRPSCVSLQRCGGCCGDEGLRCVPVETSTVTMQLLKIKPNGEAPYVEMAFTEHKQCECRPRQDLMRLGRRRSKSRDVAHHEGSLCSAPSLDLAACI
;
A
#
# COMPACT_ATOMS: atom_id res chain seq x y z
N MET A 1 -56.81 35.17 59.45
CA MET A 1 -57.26 34.50 58.21
C MET A 1 -56.00 33.99 57.50
N ARG A 2 -55.45 32.82 57.86
CA ARG A 2 -55.78 31.47 57.36
C ARG A 2 -55.98 31.40 55.84
N LEU A 3 -54.90 31.19 55.09
CA LEU A 3 -54.86 30.57 53.75
C LEU A 3 -53.47 29.89 53.63
N LEU A 4 -53.30 28.64 54.06
CA LEU A 4 -53.46 27.41 53.24
C LEU A 4 -52.51 27.37 52.03
N GLY A 5 -51.42 26.62 52.15
CA GLY A 5 -50.50 26.34 51.05
C GLY A 5 -49.47 25.29 51.46
N ALA A 6 -49.84 24.03 51.33
CA ALA A 6 -49.07 22.86 51.74
C ALA A 6 -47.76 22.73 50.95
N PHE A 7 -46.63 22.64 51.66
CA PHE A 7 -45.42 22.00 51.14
C PHE A 7 -45.05 20.83 52.06
N LEU A 8 -45.88 19.80 51.97
CA LEU A 8 -45.48 18.44 52.29
C LEU A 8 -44.49 17.98 51.22
N ARG A 9 -43.28 17.56 51.60
CA ARG A 9 -42.49 16.44 51.03
C ARG A 9 -41.12 16.41 51.72
N LEU A 10 -41.05 15.65 52.81
CA LEU A 10 -40.50 14.29 52.87
C LEU A 10 -38.97 14.27 52.77
N LEU A 11 -38.35 14.09 53.93
CA LEU A 11 -37.03 13.51 54.10
C LEU A 11 -37.07 12.09 53.53
N VAL A 12 -36.41 11.86 52.39
CA VAL A 12 -36.08 10.50 51.95
C VAL A 12 -34.61 10.28 52.26
N ALA A 13 -34.37 9.47 53.29
CA ALA A 13 -33.06 8.92 53.61
C ALA A 13 -32.62 8.03 52.43
N GLY A 14 -31.52 8.39 51.78
CA GLY A 14 -30.91 7.58 50.74
C GLY A 14 -30.20 6.38 51.35
N THR A 15 -30.76 5.19 51.18
CA THR A 15 -29.99 3.95 51.26
C THR A 15 -29.38 3.70 49.88
N LEU A 16 -28.11 4.08 49.73
CA LEU A 16 -27.31 3.77 48.55
C LEU A 16 -27.05 2.26 48.55
N GLY A 17 -27.97 1.49 47.96
CA GLY A 17 -27.74 0.09 47.61
C GLY A 17 -26.77 0.02 46.44
N ALA A 18 -25.54 -0.44 46.68
CA ALA A 18 -24.57 -0.71 45.63
C ALA A 18 -25.07 -1.88 44.76
N PRO A 19 -25.09 -1.76 43.42
CA PRO A 19 -25.38 -2.89 42.55
C PRO A 19 -24.24 -3.93 42.63
N PRO A 20 -24.55 -5.23 42.50
CA PRO A 20 -23.55 -6.29 42.53
C PRO A 20 -22.61 -6.15 41.33
N ALA A 21 -21.31 -6.23 41.59
CA ALA A 21 -20.28 -6.26 40.56
C ALA A 21 -20.45 -7.51 39.68
N PRO A 22 -20.32 -7.41 38.34
CA PRO A 22 -20.31 -8.57 37.48
C PRO A 22 -19.07 -9.44 37.75
N ALA A 23 -19.29 -10.76 37.80
CA ALA A 23 -18.25 -11.78 37.95
C ALA A 23 -17.22 -11.72 36.79
N PRO A 24 -15.97 -12.18 37.00
CA PRO A 24 -14.99 -12.25 35.92
C PRO A 24 -15.45 -13.30 34.91
N GLU A 25 -15.66 -12.86 33.67
CA GLU A 25 -15.97 -13.70 32.53
C GLU A 25 -14.77 -14.60 32.25
N GLU A 26 -14.97 -15.91 32.42
CA GLU A 26 -14.04 -16.98 32.09
C GLU A 26 -13.47 -16.72 30.69
N ARG A 27 -12.17 -16.43 30.63
CA ARG A 27 -11.45 -16.20 29.39
C ARG A 27 -11.33 -17.53 28.65
N GLY A 28 -12.40 -17.85 27.92
CA GLY A 28 -12.41 -18.92 26.95
C GLY A 28 -11.19 -18.76 26.04
N THR A 29 -10.33 -19.77 26.09
CA THR A 29 -9.20 -19.96 25.19
C THR A 29 -9.75 -20.28 23.81
N ALA A 30 -10.25 -19.25 23.11
CA ALA A 30 -10.43 -19.33 21.68
C ALA A 30 -9.03 -19.35 21.05
N SER A 31 -8.59 -20.54 20.65
CA SER A 31 -7.48 -20.71 19.74
C SER A 31 -7.83 -19.94 18.46
N ALA A 32 -7.34 -18.71 18.36
CA ALA A 32 -7.53 -17.88 17.18
C ALA A 32 -6.70 -18.48 16.05
N GLU A 33 -7.31 -19.36 15.25
CA GLU A 33 -6.76 -19.71 13.95
C GLU A 33 -6.61 -18.41 13.14
N SER A 34 -5.42 -18.16 12.60
CA SER A 34 -5.17 -17.01 11.75
C SER A 34 -6.00 -17.13 10.47
N PRO A 35 -6.74 -16.08 10.06
CA PRO A 35 -7.56 -16.14 8.86
C PRO A 35 -6.69 -16.36 7.61
N VAL A 36 -7.12 -17.28 6.75
CA VAL A 36 -6.47 -17.56 5.46
C VAL A 36 -6.97 -16.55 4.41
N LEU A 37 -6.05 -15.88 3.73
CA LEU A 37 -6.40 -14.98 2.62
C LEU A 37 -6.79 -15.78 1.38
N THR A 38 -7.88 -15.38 0.74
CA THR A 38 -8.36 -15.98 -0.50
C THR A 38 -7.51 -15.54 -1.70
N PHE A 39 -7.51 -16.35 -2.76
CA PHE A 39 -6.83 -16.01 -4.02
C PHE A 39 -7.23 -14.62 -4.54
N ARG A 40 -8.53 -14.29 -4.52
CA ARG A 40 -9.05 -13.00 -4.97
C ARG A 40 -8.47 -11.83 -4.19
N GLU A 41 -8.34 -11.98 -2.88
CA GLU A 41 -7.77 -10.96 -2.00
C GLU A 41 -6.28 -10.75 -2.30
N ILE A 42 -5.54 -11.85 -2.45
CA ILE A 42 -4.10 -11.80 -2.79
C ILE A 42 -3.91 -11.12 -4.14
N TRP A 43 -4.67 -11.53 -5.17
CA TRP A 43 -4.60 -10.95 -6.52
C TRP A 43 -4.91 -9.45 -6.50
N ASN A 44 -6.02 -9.04 -5.91
CA ASN A 44 -6.42 -7.63 -5.86
C ASN A 44 -5.45 -6.75 -5.06
N ARG A 45 -4.78 -7.31 -4.04
CA ARG A 45 -3.78 -6.59 -3.27
C ARG A 45 -2.45 -6.47 -4.00
N SER A 46 -2.11 -7.44 -4.85
CA SER A 46 -0.82 -7.53 -5.53
C SER A 46 -0.83 -7.05 -6.99
N PHE A 47 -1.98 -6.73 -7.57
CA PHE A 47 -2.06 -6.24 -8.95
C PHE A 47 -1.33 -4.90 -9.18
N CYS A 48 -0.74 -4.75 -10.37
CA CYS A 48 0.03 -3.58 -10.81
C CYS A 48 -0.69 -2.24 -10.57
N ARG A 49 -0.12 -1.39 -9.70
CA ARG A 49 -0.62 -0.05 -9.38
C ARG A 49 0.46 0.84 -8.74
N PRO A 50 0.23 2.15 -8.58
CA PRO A 50 1.06 2.98 -7.70
C PRO A 50 0.98 2.47 -6.26
N LEU A 51 2.14 2.24 -5.66
CA LEU A 51 2.33 1.83 -4.27
C LEU A 51 3.32 2.77 -3.61
N GLU A 52 3.10 3.03 -2.33
CA GLU A 52 4.07 3.74 -1.52
C GLU A 52 5.32 2.87 -1.31
N GLN A 53 6.47 3.41 -1.71
CA GLN A 53 7.76 2.74 -1.60
C GLN A 53 8.79 3.70 -1.00
N LEU A 54 9.63 3.19 -0.10
CA LEU A 54 10.82 3.89 0.35
C LEU A 54 11.92 3.77 -0.70
N VAL A 55 12.41 4.91 -1.15
CA VAL A 55 13.47 5.00 -2.16
C VAL A 55 14.68 5.70 -1.55
N ASP A 56 15.86 5.12 -1.76
CA ASP A 56 17.12 5.72 -1.33
C ASP A 56 17.42 6.97 -2.16
N VAL A 57 17.74 8.07 -1.49
CA VAL A 57 17.99 9.38 -2.11
C VAL A 57 19.23 9.33 -3.01
N THR A 58 20.26 8.60 -2.62
CA THR A 58 21.52 8.46 -3.37
C THR A 58 21.32 7.71 -4.68
N ASN A 59 20.40 6.73 -4.69
CA ASN A 59 20.05 5.99 -5.90
C ASN A 59 19.31 6.86 -6.93
N GLU A 60 18.50 7.81 -6.46
CA GLU A 60 17.77 8.76 -7.33
C GLU A 60 18.70 9.87 -7.86
N PHE A 61 19.70 10.25 -7.08
CA PHE A 61 20.68 11.28 -7.44
C PHE A 61 22.11 10.75 -7.41
N PRO A 62 22.49 9.86 -8.35
CA PRO A 62 23.81 9.23 -8.37
C PRO A 62 24.97 10.19 -8.65
N ASN A 63 24.68 11.45 -8.98
CA ASN A 63 25.70 12.49 -9.17
C ASN A 63 26.07 13.20 -7.85
N GLU A 64 25.34 12.96 -6.76
CA GLU A 64 25.47 13.66 -5.47
C GLU A 64 26.14 12.76 -4.40
N VAL A 65 27.05 11.85 -4.81
CA VAL A 65 27.62 10.79 -3.95
C VAL A 65 28.53 11.29 -2.82
N GLU A 66 29.02 12.53 -2.90
CA GLU A 66 29.89 13.12 -1.88
C GLU A 66 29.12 13.62 -0.65
N TYR A 67 27.78 13.61 -0.71
CA TYR A 67 26.92 14.16 0.33
C TYR A 67 26.15 13.07 1.07
N ILE A 68 25.85 13.36 2.34
CA ILE A 68 24.94 12.51 3.15
C ILE A 68 23.61 13.24 3.29
N PHE A 69 22.53 12.57 2.90
CA PHE A 69 21.18 13.12 3.01
C PHE A 69 20.48 12.64 4.30
N ARG A 70 19.76 13.55 4.97
CA ARG A 70 18.82 13.21 6.04
C ARG A 70 17.41 13.71 5.71
N PRO A 71 16.39 12.83 5.68
CA PRO A 71 16.51 11.37 5.72
C PRO A 71 17.29 10.82 4.51
N SER A 72 17.84 9.60 4.62
CA SER A 72 18.54 8.93 3.51
C SER A 72 17.60 8.23 2.53
N CYS A 73 16.35 8.03 2.93
CA CYS A 73 15.27 7.52 2.09
C CYS A 73 14.02 8.40 2.20
N VAL A 74 13.22 8.42 1.15
CA VAL A 74 11.95 9.14 1.09
C VAL A 74 10.82 8.23 0.62
N SER A 75 9.60 8.55 1.03
CA SER A 75 8.39 7.83 0.62
C SER A 75 7.87 8.40 -0.70
N LEU A 76 7.75 7.56 -1.74
CA LEU A 76 7.27 7.96 -3.06
C LEU A 76 6.27 6.96 -3.61
N GLN A 77 5.32 7.43 -4.42
CA GLN A 77 4.49 6.55 -5.23
C GLN A 77 5.30 5.97 -6.39
N ARG A 78 5.48 4.64 -6.42
CA ARG A 78 6.16 3.89 -7.48
C ARG A 78 5.28 2.75 -7.96
N CYS A 79 5.44 2.37 -9.23
CA CYS A 79 4.70 1.25 -9.79
C CYS A 79 5.25 -0.03 -9.20
N GLY A 80 4.36 -0.85 -8.63
CA GLY A 80 4.68 -2.16 -8.11
C GLY A 80 3.50 -3.11 -8.24
N GLY A 81 3.77 -4.39 -8.01
CA GLY A 81 2.78 -5.46 -8.18
C GLY A 81 3.07 -6.39 -9.36
N CYS A 82 2.20 -7.38 -9.53
CA CYS A 82 2.30 -8.42 -10.55
C CYS A 82 1.32 -8.16 -11.72
N CYS A 83 1.65 -8.75 -12.88
CA CYS A 83 0.89 -8.61 -14.13
C CYS A 83 0.23 -9.91 -14.61
N GLY A 84 0.26 -10.98 -13.80
CA GLY A 84 -0.30 -12.29 -14.14
C GLY A 84 0.49 -13.10 -15.16
N ASP A 85 1.25 -12.44 -16.04
CA ASP A 85 2.06 -13.04 -17.10
C ASP A 85 3.53 -12.59 -16.95
N GLU A 86 4.46 -13.54 -16.96
CA GLU A 86 5.91 -13.27 -16.80
C GLU A 86 6.49 -12.46 -17.97
N GLY A 87 5.84 -12.52 -19.14
CA GLY A 87 6.10 -11.73 -20.33
C GLY A 87 5.72 -10.26 -20.20
N LEU A 88 4.99 -9.88 -19.14
CA LEU A 88 4.62 -8.51 -18.83
C LEU A 88 5.48 -7.92 -17.71
N ARG A 89 5.55 -6.60 -17.66
CA ARG A 89 6.14 -5.82 -16.57
C ARG A 89 5.25 -4.64 -16.20
N CYS A 90 5.15 -4.35 -14.90
CA CYS A 90 4.42 -3.20 -14.40
C CYS A 90 5.26 -1.93 -14.60
N VAL A 91 4.75 -0.96 -15.36
CA VAL A 91 5.46 0.27 -15.73
C VAL A 91 4.59 1.51 -15.54
N PRO A 92 5.18 2.68 -15.25
CA PRO A 92 4.42 3.93 -15.22
C PRO A 92 3.95 4.33 -16.61
N VAL A 93 2.71 4.85 -16.67
CA VAL A 93 2.14 5.49 -17.87
C VAL A 93 1.85 6.97 -17.66
N GLU A 94 1.78 7.40 -16.40
CA GLU A 94 1.69 8.80 -16.00
C GLU A 94 2.59 9.05 -14.78
N THR A 95 3.32 10.16 -14.79
CA THR A 95 4.23 10.55 -13.71
C THR A 95 4.04 12.02 -13.32
N SER A 96 4.36 12.34 -12.07
CA SER A 96 4.43 13.71 -11.56
C SER A 96 5.74 13.95 -10.82
N THR A 97 6.06 15.22 -10.59
CA THR A 97 7.19 15.60 -9.73
C THR A 97 6.68 16.07 -8.37
N VAL A 98 7.36 15.68 -7.30
CA VAL A 98 7.15 16.18 -5.94
C VAL A 98 8.46 16.76 -5.42
N THR A 99 8.41 17.95 -4.86
CA THR A 99 9.58 18.59 -4.25
C THR A 99 9.57 18.33 -2.75
N MET A 100 10.67 17.83 -2.22
CA MET A 100 10.85 17.54 -0.81
C MET A 100 12.06 18.30 -0.26
N GLN A 101 11.96 18.73 0.99
CA GLN A 101 13.07 19.35 1.70
C GLN A 101 13.86 18.28 2.46
N LEU A 102 15.18 18.22 2.22
CA LEU A 102 16.10 17.31 2.90
C LEU A 102 17.27 18.10 3.48
N LEU A 103 17.92 17.52 4.49
CA LEU A 103 19.19 18.03 5.00
C LEU A 103 20.34 17.44 4.18
N LYS A 104 21.17 18.28 3.55
CA LYS A 104 22.33 17.87 2.75
C LYS A 104 23.61 18.12 3.55
N ILE A 105 24.18 17.08 4.14
CA ILE A 105 25.41 17.17 4.94
C ILE A 105 26.61 17.09 4.00
N LYS A 106 27.39 18.18 3.97
CA LYS A 106 28.61 18.30 3.18
C LYS A 106 29.83 17.75 3.94
N PRO A 107 30.92 17.39 3.24
CA PRO A 107 32.15 16.93 3.89
C PRO A 107 32.77 17.93 4.87
N ASN A 108 32.53 19.23 4.66
CA ASN A 108 33.01 20.29 5.55
C ASN A 108 32.16 20.48 6.82
N GLY A 109 31.12 19.66 7.03
CA GLY A 109 30.23 19.70 8.20
C GLY A 109 29.03 20.62 8.07
N GLU A 110 28.91 21.42 7.00
CA GLU A 110 27.70 22.20 6.74
C GLU A 110 26.51 21.28 6.43
N ALA A 111 25.35 21.60 7.00
CA ALA A 111 24.12 20.84 6.78
C ALA A 111 22.95 21.77 6.41
N PRO A 112 22.97 22.41 5.22
CA PRO A 112 21.83 23.18 4.76
C PRO A 112 20.61 22.30 4.45
N TYR A 113 19.43 22.88 4.59
CA TYR A 113 18.22 22.35 3.96
C TYR A 113 18.26 22.64 2.47
N VAL A 114 17.91 21.64 1.66
CA VAL A 114 17.83 21.72 0.21
C VAL A 114 16.50 21.16 -0.27
N GLU A 115 15.97 21.75 -1.34
CA GLU A 115 14.79 21.25 -2.02
C GLU A 115 15.23 20.33 -3.17
N MET A 116 14.69 19.12 -3.21
CA MET A 116 14.99 18.14 -4.25
C MET A 116 13.71 17.61 -4.86
N ALA A 117 13.73 17.44 -6.18
CA ALA A 117 12.58 17.05 -6.98
C ALA A 117 12.62 15.54 -7.29
N PHE A 118 11.66 14.79 -6.77
CA PHE A 118 11.54 13.36 -6.99
C PHE A 118 10.41 13.05 -7.96
N THR A 119 10.58 11.98 -8.75
CA THR A 119 9.51 11.49 -9.64
C THR A 119 8.61 10.49 -8.91
N GLU A 120 7.30 10.73 -9.00
CA GLU A 120 6.24 9.83 -8.58
C GLU A 120 5.48 9.27 -9.78
N HIS A 121 4.98 8.05 -9.64
CA HIS A 121 4.13 7.41 -10.64
C HIS A 121 2.66 7.63 -10.23
N LYS A 122 1.85 8.18 -11.13
CA LYS A 122 0.42 8.44 -10.88
C LYS A 122 -0.48 7.33 -11.44
N GLN A 123 -0.07 6.70 -12.54
CA GLN A 123 -0.77 5.58 -13.14
C GLN A 123 0.21 4.52 -13.64
N CYS A 124 -0.17 3.24 -13.53
CA CYS A 124 0.67 2.09 -13.88
C CYS A 124 -0.11 1.11 -14.75
N GLU A 125 0.59 0.46 -15.68
CA GLU A 125 0.02 -0.58 -16.53
C GLU A 125 0.99 -1.75 -16.73
N CYS A 126 0.42 -2.91 -17.06
CA CYS A 126 1.17 -4.08 -17.48
C CYS A 126 1.49 -4.00 -18.97
N ARG A 127 2.78 -3.91 -19.31
CA ARG A 127 3.27 -3.82 -20.69
C ARG A 127 4.22 -4.96 -21.03
N PRO A 128 4.28 -5.42 -22.30
CA PRO A 128 5.22 -6.46 -22.69
C PRO A 128 6.69 -6.13 -22.43
N ARG A 129 7.43 -7.16 -22.01
CA ARG A 129 8.89 -7.14 -21.84
C ARG A 129 9.60 -7.09 -23.19
N GLN A 130 10.34 -6.01 -23.45
CA GLN A 130 11.07 -5.83 -24.71
C GLN A 130 12.27 -6.78 -24.83
N ASP A 131 12.83 -7.24 -23.71
CA ASP A 131 13.90 -8.22 -23.58
C ASP A 131 13.50 -9.60 -24.11
N LEU A 132 12.28 -10.06 -23.80
CA LEU A 132 11.76 -11.34 -24.26
C LEU A 132 11.36 -11.32 -25.75
N MET A 133 10.92 -10.16 -26.26
CA MET A 133 10.64 -9.99 -27.70
C MET A 133 11.90 -10.20 -28.58
N ARG A 134 13.09 -9.86 -28.09
CA ARG A 134 14.35 -10.02 -28.83
C ARG A 134 14.82 -11.48 -28.91
N LEU A 135 14.57 -12.28 -27.87
CA LEU A 135 14.84 -13.72 -27.84
C LEU A 135 13.90 -14.48 -28.80
N GLY A 136 12.62 -14.09 -28.83
CA GLY A 136 11.63 -14.65 -29.75
C GLY A 136 11.97 -14.42 -31.23
N ARG A 137 12.51 -13.24 -31.59
CA ARG A 137 12.86 -12.90 -32.98
C ARG A 137 14.07 -13.66 -33.53
N ARG A 138 14.98 -14.13 -32.66
CA ARG A 138 16.07 -15.05 -33.08
C ARG A 138 15.58 -16.48 -33.27
N ARG A 139 14.54 -16.89 -32.53
CA ARG A 139 13.94 -18.23 -32.64
C ARG A 139 12.98 -18.34 -33.81
N SER A 140 12.25 -17.27 -34.14
CA SER A 140 11.26 -17.24 -35.24
C SER A 140 11.85 -17.25 -36.66
N LYS A 141 13.18 -17.19 -36.83
CA LYS A 141 13.82 -17.46 -38.14
C LYS A 141 14.02 -18.96 -38.41
N SER A 142 13.62 -19.83 -37.48
CA SER A 142 13.63 -21.28 -37.64
C SER A 142 12.35 -21.86 -37.05
N ARG A 143 11.47 -22.33 -37.95
CA ARG A 143 10.27 -23.17 -37.73
C ARG A 143 8.93 -22.46 -37.72
N ASP A 144 8.22 -22.67 -38.82
CA ASP A 144 6.77 -22.78 -38.92
C ASP A 144 6.17 -23.74 -37.86
N VAL A 145 4.89 -23.48 -37.55
CA VAL A 145 3.88 -24.33 -36.88
C VAL A 145 3.86 -24.32 -35.34
N ALA A 146 2.97 -23.48 -34.77
CA ALA A 146 1.72 -23.89 -34.11
C ALA A 146 1.23 -22.74 -33.20
N HIS A 147 0.07 -22.16 -33.53
CA HIS A 147 -0.68 -21.32 -32.60
C HIS A 147 -1.15 -22.20 -31.43
N HIS A 148 -0.72 -21.86 -30.22
CA HIS A 148 -1.46 -22.21 -29.01
C HIS A 148 -1.96 -20.90 -28.40
N GLU A 149 -3.22 -20.60 -28.70
CA GLU A 149 -4.02 -19.57 -28.05
C GLU A 149 -4.22 -19.94 -26.57
N GLY A 150 -4.29 -18.94 -25.70
CA GLY A 150 -4.70 -19.12 -24.30
C GLY A 150 -3.96 -18.28 -23.26
N SER A 151 -3.77 -16.97 -23.51
CA SER A 151 -3.49 -15.99 -22.45
C SER A 151 -4.73 -15.09 -22.34
N LEU A 152 -5.53 -15.28 -21.28
CA LEU A 152 -6.68 -14.44 -20.95
C LEU A 152 -6.71 -14.18 -19.44
N CYS A 153 -5.73 -13.43 -18.93
CA CYS A 153 -5.94 -12.66 -17.70
C CYS A 153 -5.41 -11.23 -17.97
N SER A 154 -5.94 -10.58 -19.03
CA SER A 154 -5.52 -9.25 -19.51
C SER A 154 -6.67 -8.25 -19.58
N ALA A 155 -7.49 -8.13 -18.53
CA ALA A 155 -8.44 -7.00 -18.41
C ALA A 155 -8.87 -6.80 -16.95
N PRO A 156 -9.14 -5.55 -16.51
CA PRO A 156 -9.67 -5.26 -15.17
C PRO A 156 -11.19 -5.47 -15.06
N SER A 157 -11.82 -6.16 -16.01
CA SER A 157 -13.25 -6.47 -15.95
C SER A 157 -13.55 -7.81 -16.62
N LEU A 158 -14.11 -8.74 -15.82
CA LEU A 158 -14.73 -10.02 -16.21
C LEU A 158 -13.77 -11.17 -16.52
N ASP A 159 -13.33 -11.92 -15.50
CA ASP A 159 -13.95 -13.18 -15.05
C ASP A 159 -12.93 -13.95 -14.19
N LEU A 160 -13.16 -14.05 -12.88
CA LEU A 160 -12.25 -14.74 -11.96
C LEU A 160 -12.18 -16.26 -12.22
N ALA A 161 -13.10 -16.78 -13.04
CA ALA A 161 -13.17 -18.18 -13.44
C ALA A 161 -12.14 -18.56 -14.52
N ALA A 162 -11.48 -17.60 -15.18
CA ALA A 162 -10.51 -17.87 -16.25
C ALA A 162 -9.08 -18.14 -15.73
N CYS A 163 -8.81 -17.90 -14.45
CA CYS A 163 -7.49 -18.10 -13.85
C CYS A 163 -7.46 -19.27 -12.82
N ILE A 164 -8.40 -20.24 -12.90
CA ILE A 164 -8.41 -21.54 -12.15
C ILE A 164 -8.17 -22.70 -13.12
#